data_AF-A0A6B3KNJ6-F1
#
_entry.id   AF-A0A6B3KNJ6-F1
#
_cell.length_a   1.000
_cell.length_b   1.000
_cell.length_c   1.000
_cell.angle_alpha   90.00
_cell.angle_beta   90.00
_cell.angle_gamma   90.00
#
_symmetry.space_group_name_H-M   'P 1'
#
loop_
_entity.id
_entity.type
_entity.pdbx_description
1 polymer ?
#
loop_
_entity_poly.entity_id
_entity_poly.type
_entity_poly.pdbx_seq_one_letter_code
_entity_poly.pdbx_strand_id
1 'polypeptide(L)' 'TEGRDADGWGVKASYAVAPNFHVFGDYSKQNADDNDNVFESSNSDFQQWGVGVGYNQEIATSTDFVARVAYRKLDL' A
#
# COMPACT_ATOMS: atom_id res chain seq x y z
N THR A 1 10.54 -21.15 -19.05
CA THR A 1 10.59 -20.29 -17.85
C THR A 1 9.16 -19.95 -17.53
N GLU A 2 8.56 -20.72 -16.62
CA GLU A 2 7.18 -20.49 -16.19
C GLU A 2 7.21 -19.39 -15.14
N GLY A 3 6.52 -18.30 -15.45
CA GLY A 3 6.47 -17.13 -14.58
C GLY A 3 5.77 -17.50 -13.29
N ARG A 4 6.33 -17.08 -12.16
CA ARG A 4 5.61 -17.09 -10.89
C ARG A 4 4.40 -16.18 -11.05
N ASP A 5 3.21 -16.76 -11.21
CA ASP A 5 1.95 -16.03 -11.25
C ASP A 5 1.58 -15.66 -9.80
N ALA A 6 2.01 -14.47 -9.39
CA ALA A 6 1.66 -13.90 -8.09
C ALA A 6 0.40 -13.04 -8.27
N ASP A 7 -0.76 -13.60 -7.96
CA ASP A 7 -2.03 -12.88 -7.99
C ASP A 7 -2.35 -12.27 -6.62
N GLY A 8 -2.78 -11.01 -6.63
CA GLY A 8 -3.05 -10.27 -5.41
C GLY A 8 -4.08 -9.18 -5.61
N TRP A 9 -4.71 -8.76 -4.51
CA TRP A 9 -5.67 -7.68 -4.50
C TRP A 9 -5.30 -6.65 -3.45
N GLY A 10 -5.70 -5.40 -3.70
CA GLY A 10 -5.45 -4.32 -2.77
C GLY A 10 -6.52 -3.24 -2.84
N VAL A 11 -6.75 -2.60 -1.71
CA VAL A 11 -7.70 -1.51 -1.54
C VAL A 11 -6.97 -0.30 -0.97
N LYS A 12 -7.35 0.88 -1.46
CA LYS A 12 -6.85 2.15 -0.97
C LYS A 12 -8.04 3.04 -0.68
N ALA A 13 -8.03 3.69 0.47
CA ALA A 13 -9.03 4.64 0.87
C ALA A 13 -8.35 5.91 1.36
N SER A 14 -8.94 7.06 1.05
CA SER A 14 -8.46 8.35 1.56
C SER A 14 -9.64 9.26 1.84
N TYR A 15 -9.49 10.10 2.86
CA TYR A 15 -10.51 11.05 3.27
C TYR A 15 -9.88 12.41 3.56
N ALA A 16 -10.46 13.47 2.99
CA ALA A 16 -10.06 14.84 3.27
C ALA A 16 -10.71 15.28 4.60
N VAL A 17 -9.90 15.47 5.64
CA VAL A 17 -10.39 15.91 6.96
C VAL A 17 -10.49 17.43 7.00
N ALA A 18 -9.61 18.13 6.28
CA ALA A 18 -9.63 19.58 6.10
C ALA A 18 -9.23 19.93 4.66
N PRO A 19 -9.42 21.17 4.19
CA PRO A 19 -9.00 21.60 2.85
C PRO A 19 -7.51 21.31 2.58
N ASN A 20 -6.71 21.39 3.65
CA ASN A 20 -5.26 21.20 3.60
C ASN A 20 -4.79 19.86 4.16
N PHE A 21 -5.66 19.08 4.80
CA PHE A 21 -5.27 17.82 5.45
C PHE A 21 -6.09 16.65 4.93
N HIS A 22 -5.41 15.57 4.54
CA HIS A 22 -6.03 14.32 4.14
C HIS A 22 -5.42 13.17 4.92
N VAL A 23 -6.25 12.17 5.24
CA VAL A 23 -5.78 10.89 5.77
C VAL A 23 -5.94 9.85 4.68
N PHE A 24 -5.05 8.87 4.65
CA PHE A 24 -5.08 7.80 3.68
C PHE A 24 -4.67 6.48 4.33
N GLY A 25 -5.22 5.39 3.81
CA GLY A 25 -4.88 4.05 4.21
C GLY A 25 -4.86 3.13 2.99
N ASP A 26 -3.97 2.15 3.04
CA ASP A 26 -3.85 1.11 2.04
C ASP A 26 -3.75 -0.26 2.69
N TYR A 27 -4.35 -1.25 2.05
CA TYR A 27 -4.23 -2.66 2.40
C TYR A 27 -4.05 -3.44 1.12
N SER A 28 -3.06 -4.31 1.04
CA SER A 28 -2.88 -5.21 -0.08
C SER A 28 -2.43 -6.57 0.41
N LYS A 29 -3.03 -7.61 -0.17
CA LYS A 29 -2.68 -9.00 0.05
C LYS A 29 -2.21 -9.60 -1.27
N GLN A 30 -1.05 -10.23 -1.26
CA GLN A 30 -0.55 -11.02 -2.38
C GLN A 30 -0.54 -12.48 -1.94
N ASN A 31 -1.22 -13.32 -2.72
CA ASN A 31 -1.14 -14.76 -2.55
C ASN A 31 -0.16 -15.27 -3.61
N ALA A 32 0.96 -15.84 -3.17
CA ALA A 32 1.76 -16.67 -4.06
C ALA A 32 1.11 -18.06 -4.06
N ASP A 33 0.29 -18.36 -5.05
CA ASP A 33 -0.26 -19.72 -5.24
C ASP A 33 0.88 -20.60 -5.76
N ASP A 34 1.66 -21.17 -4.84
CA ASP A 34 2.63 -22.23 -5.14
C ASP A 34 1.86 -23.50 -5.52
N ASN A 35 1.42 -23.59 -6.77
CA ASN A 35 0.92 -24.84 -7.37
C ASN A 35 2.05 -25.79 -7.80
N ASP A 36 3.28 -25.62 -7.31
CA ASP A 36 4.37 -26.55 -7.60
C ASP A 36 5.06 -27.04 -6.31
N ASN A 37 4.63 -28.23 -5.89
CA ASN A 37 5.07 -28.98 -4.71
C ASN A 37 6.51 -29.49 -4.85
N VAL A 38 7.53 -28.63 -4.85
CA VAL A 38 8.93 -29.09 -4.95
C VAL A 38 9.77 -28.74 -3.73
N PHE A 39 9.44 -27.71 -2.95
CA PHE A 39 10.14 -27.43 -1.70
C PHE A 39 9.16 -26.95 -0.63
N GLU A 40 9.40 -27.42 0.58
CA GLU A 40 8.55 -27.28 1.76
C GLU A 40 8.04 -25.85 1.98
N SER A 41 6.72 -25.74 2.11
CA SER A 41 6.04 -24.92 3.12
C SER A 41 6.56 -23.49 3.30
N SER A 42 6.22 -22.59 2.38
CA SER A 42 6.07 -21.20 2.76
C SER A 42 4.88 -20.60 2.03
N ASN A 43 3.71 -20.85 2.61
CA ASN A 43 2.49 -20.07 2.41
C ASN A 43 2.78 -18.61 2.84
N SER A 44 3.60 -17.90 2.06
CA SER A 44 3.99 -16.53 2.31
C SER A 44 2.84 -15.65 1.85
N ASP A 45 1.81 -15.60 2.70
CA ASP A 45 0.74 -14.62 2.66
C ASP A 45 1.36 -13.23 2.87
N PHE A 46 1.89 -12.61 1.81
CA PHE A 46 2.45 -11.26 1.89
C PHE A 46 1.31 -10.26 2.11
N GLN A 47 1.20 -9.75 3.33
CA GLN A 47 0.18 -8.78 3.72
C GLN A 47 0.85 -7.44 4.02
N GLN A 48 0.50 -6.41 3.25
CA GLN A 48 0.96 -5.05 3.50
C GLN A 48 -0.22 -4.19 3.88
N TRP A 49 -0.06 -3.40 4.94
CA TRP A 49 -0.99 -2.31 5.22
C TRP A 49 -0.27 -1.05 5.65
N GLY A 50 -0.91 0.08 5.37
CA GLY A 50 -0.37 1.39 5.63
C GLY A 50 -1.47 2.36 6.03
N VAL A 51 -1.11 3.30 6.90
CA VAL A 51 -1.96 4.44 7.25
C VAL A 51 -1.10 5.69 7.34
N GLY A 52 -1.61 6.80 6.84
CA GLY A 52 -0.88 8.05 6.79
C GLY A 52 -1.77 9.26 6.76
N VAL A 53 -1.11 10.39 6.94
CA VAL A 53 -1.70 11.72 6.85
C VAL A 53 -0.87 12.57 5.91
N GLY A 54 -1.52 13.49 5.22
CA GLY A 54 -0.89 14.41 4.31
C GLY A 54 -1.39 15.82 4.53
N TYR A 55 -0.47 16.76 4.35
CA TYR A 55 -0.71 18.19 4.40
C TYR A 55 -0.36 18.80 3.04
N ASN A 56 -1.27 19.60 2.49
CA ASN A 56 -1.04 20.39 1.28
C ASN A 56 -1.08 21.89 1.64
N GLN A 57 -0.13 22.65 1.11
CA GLN A 57 -0.07 24.09 1.26
C GLN A 57 0.33 24.72 -0.07
N GLU A 58 -0.50 25.61 -0.59
CA GLU A 58 -0.18 26.42 -1.76
C GLU A 58 0.95 27.41 -1.39
N ILE A 59 2.08 27.33 -2.07
CA ILE A 59 3.22 28.26 -1.89
C ILE A 59 3.26 29.30 -3.03
N ALA A 60 2.79 28.92 -4.22
CA ALA A 60 2.64 29.82 -5.37
C ALA A 60 1.45 29.38 -6.24
N THR A 61 0.99 30.25 -7.15
CA THR A 61 -0.19 30.08 -8.03
C THR A 61 -0.24 28.78 -8.86
N SER A 62 0.86 28.02 -8.94
CA SER A 62 0.88 26.68 -9.56
C SER A 62 1.86 25.74 -8.87
N THR A 63 2.17 25.97 -7.58
CA THR A 63 3.09 25.12 -6.83
C THR A 63 2.55 24.84 -5.45
N ASP A 64 2.16 23.59 -5.25
CA ASP A 64 1.67 23.07 -3.99
C ASP A 64 2.78 22.29 -3.30
N PHE A 65 3.05 22.67 -2.06
CA PHE A 65 3.87 21.86 -1.17
C PHE A 65 2.99 20.77 -0.56
N VAL A 66 3.34 19.51 -0.84
CA VAL A 66 2.63 18.35 -0.29
C VAL A 66 3.59 17.57 0.59
N ALA A 67 3.33 17.61 1.90
CA ALA A 67 4.01 16.77 2.88
C ALA A 67 3.12 15.56 3.21
N ARG A 68 3.70 14.35 3.23
CA ARG A 68 2.98 13.13 3.62
C ARG A 68 3.82 12.30 4.57
N VAL A 69 3.19 11.81 5.63
CA VAL A 69 3.79 10.91 6.61
C VAL A 69 2.89 9.68 6.71
N ALA A 70 3.49 8.50 6.59
CA ALA A 70 2.76 7.24 6.68
C ALA A 70 3.55 6.21 7.47
N TYR A 71 2.82 5.40 8.22
CA TYR A 71 3.31 4.17 8.81
C TYR A 71 2.90 3.00 7.90
N ARG A 72 3.84 2.11 7.61
CA ARG A 72 3.60 0.89 6.84
C ARG A 72 4.09 -0.30 7.62
N LYS A 73 3.28 -1.35 7.65
CA LYS A 73 3.64 -2.64 8.21
C LYS A 73 3.58 -3.67 7.09
N LEU A 74 4.64 -4.45 6.97
CA LEU A 74 4.72 -5.61 6.11
C LEU A 74 4.68 -6.82 7.03
N ASP A 75 3.64 -7.63 6.91
CA ASP A 75 3.55 -8.93 7.55
C ASP A 75 3.92 -10.00 6.49
N LEU A 76 4.93 -10.81 6.85
CA LEU A 76 5.61 -11.82 6.04
C LEU A 76 5.26 -13.22 6.52
#